data_AF-A0A8T1SJ23-F1
#
_entry.id   AF-A0A8T1SJ23-F1
#
_cell.length_a   1.000
_cell.length_b   1.000
_cell.length_c   1.000
_cell.angle_alpha   90.00
_cell.angle_beta   90.00
_cell.angle_gamma   90.00
#
_symmetry.space_group_name_H-M   'P 1'
#
loop_
_entity.id
_entity.type
_entity.pdbx_description
1 polymer ?
#
loop_
_entity_poly.entity_id
_entity_poly.type
_entity_poly.pdbx_seq_one_letter_code
_entity_poly.pdbx_strand_id
1 'polypeptide(L)'
;MWRAYSDMREANYKNSDKYFHARGNYDAAQRGPGGKWAAEVISDAREGWQGGISGRGAEDTRQDQEANAYGRSGGDPNRYRPQGLPSKY
;
A
#
# COMPACT_ATOMS: atom_id res chain seq x y z
N MET A 1 3.99 3.96 6.01
CA MET A 1 4.23 4.33 4.59
C MET A 1 5.64 4.02 4.11
N TRP A 2 6.69 4.81 4.40
CA TRP A 2 8.05 4.59 3.84
C TRP A 2 8.60 3.17 4.05
N ARG A 3 8.51 2.63 5.27
CA ARG A 3 8.93 1.26 5.56
C ARG A 3 8.24 0.22 4.67
N ALA A 4 6.94 0.38 4.39
CA ALA A 4 6.23 -0.53 3.50
C ALA A 4 6.70 -0.44 2.05
N TYR A 5 7.05 0.76 1.58
CA TYR A 5 7.69 0.93 0.30
C TYR A 5 9.09 0.29 0.25
N SER A 6 9.92 0.48 1.29
CA SER A 6 11.24 -0.14 1.37
C SER A 6 11.16 -1.67 1.38
N ASP A 7 10.29 -2.24 2.21
CA ASP A 7 10.09 -3.69 2.27
C ASP A 7 9.53 -4.25 0.96
N MET A 8 8.63 -3.54 0.28
CA MET A 8 8.14 -3.92 -1.05
C MET A 8 9.28 -4.03 -2.06
N ARG A 9 10.19 -3.06 -2.03
CA ARG A 9 11.38 -3.01 -2.90
C ARG A 9 12.38 -4.11 -2.54
N GLU A 10 12.60 -4.35 -1.24
CA GLU A 10 13.49 -5.41 -0.74
C GLU A 10 12.95 -6.80 -1.04
N ALA A 11 11.65 -7.02 -0.82
CA ALA A 11 10.99 -8.29 -1.05
C ALA A 11 11.03 -8.70 -2.52
N ASN A 12 10.90 -7.73 -3.43
CA ASN A 12 10.84 -7.93 -4.88
C ASN A 12 9.96 -9.13 -5.26
N TYR A 13 8.80 -9.24 -4.61
CA TYR A 13 7.99 -10.44 -4.63
C TYR A 13 6.76 -10.26 -5.50
N LYS A 14 6.51 -11.25 -6.38
CA LYS A 14 5.40 -11.19 -7.33
C LYS A 14 4.05 -11.08 -6.60
N ASN A 15 3.16 -10.24 -7.11
CA ASN A 15 1.81 -10.01 -6.58
C ASN A 15 1.74 -9.50 -5.13
N SER A 16 2.82 -8.87 -4.63
CA SER A 16 2.87 -8.35 -3.25
C SER A 16 2.54 -6.84 -3.13
N ASP A 17 2.40 -6.10 -4.23
CA ASP A 17 2.18 -4.64 -4.23
C ASP A 17 1.02 -4.24 -3.30
N LYS A 18 -0.16 -4.85 -3.50
CA LYS A 18 -1.38 -4.60 -2.70
C LYS A 18 -1.21 -4.91 -1.21
N TYR A 19 -0.43 -5.93 -0.87
CA TYR A 19 -0.09 -6.23 0.52
C TYR A 19 0.67 -5.07 1.15
N PHE A 20 1.71 -4.56 0.50
CA PHE A 20 2.50 -3.46 1.02
C PHE A 20 1.74 -2.12 1.03
N HIS A 21 0.82 -1.91 0.09
CA HIS A 21 -0.15 -0.82 0.11
C HIS A 21 -1.03 -0.84 1.35
N ALA A 22 -1.71 -1.98 1.58
CA ALA A 22 -2.58 -2.16 2.72
C ALA A 22 -1.80 -2.09 4.04
N ARG A 23 -0.67 -2.77 4.16
CA ARG A 23 0.18 -2.77 5.36
C ARG A 23 0.70 -1.38 5.68
N GLY A 24 1.19 -0.66 4.67
CA GLY A 24 1.69 0.70 4.85
C GLY A 24 0.64 1.67 5.39
N ASN A 25 -0.59 1.57 4.88
CA ASN A 25 -1.74 2.36 5.30
C ASN A 25 -2.25 1.94 6.68
N TYR A 26 -2.31 0.63 6.95
CA TYR A 26 -2.67 0.08 8.25
C TYR A 26 -1.71 0.58 9.34
N ASP A 27 -0.41 0.38 9.16
CA ASP A 27 0.62 0.82 10.12
C ASP A 27 0.56 2.33 10.41
N ALA A 28 0.26 3.12 9.38
CA ALA A 28 0.11 4.56 9.52
C ALA A 28 -1.18 4.94 10.26
N ALA A 29 -2.32 4.33 9.91
CA ALA A 29 -3.60 4.56 10.57
C ALA A 29 -3.56 4.20 12.07
N GLN A 30 -2.78 3.20 12.47
CA GLN A 30 -2.56 2.84 13.88
C GLN A 30 -1.84 3.92 14.70
N ARG A 31 -1.28 4.96 14.05
CA ARG A 31 -0.71 6.13 14.74
C ARG A 31 -1.76 7.20 15.07
N GLY A 32 -3.04 6.93 14.83
CA GLY A 32 -4.16 7.85 15.10
C GLY A 32 -4.51 8.75 13.91
N PRO A 33 -5.34 9.79 14.12
CA PRO A 33 -5.91 10.60 13.04
C PRO A 33 -4.86 11.23 12.11
N GLY A 34 -3.74 11.72 12.67
CA GLY A 34 -2.65 12.28 11.88
C GLY A 34 -1.95 11.25 11.00
N GLY A 35 -1.83 10.01 11.47
CA GLY A 35 -1.29 8.90 10.68
C GLY A 35 -2.24 8.48 9.55
N LYS A 36 -3.55 8.49 9.81
CA LYS A 36 -4.58 8.26 8.78
C LYS A 36 -4.52 9.32 7.68
N TRP A 37 -4.42 10.59 8.05
CA TRP A 37 -4.27 11.71 7.13
C TRP A 37 -2.98 11.60 6.30
N ALA A 38 -1.84 11.33 6.95
CA ALA A 38 -0.57 11.16 6.25
C ALA A 38 -0.60 9.98 5.26
N ALA A 39 -1.28 8.89 5.61
CA ALA A 39 -1.44 7.74 4.72
C ALA A 39 -2.23 8.08 3.46
N GLU A 40 -3.34 8.82 3.60
CA GLU A 40 -4.16 9.29 2.48
C GLU A 40 -3.35 10.19 1.53
N VAL A 41 -2.74 11.26 2.05
CA VAL A 41 -1.96 12.21 1.24
C VAL A 41 -0.82 11.52 0.48
N ILE A 42 -0.09 10.61 1.14
CA ILE A 42 1.03 9.89 0.52
C ILE A 42 0.53 8.90 -0.54
N SER A 43 -0.59 8.21 -0.29
CA SER A 43 -1.21 7.29 -1.24
C SER A 43 -1.63 8.02 -2.52
N ASP A 44 -2.32 9.15 -2.40
CA ASP A 44 -2.81 9.93 -3.54
C ASP A 44 -1.65 10.55 -4.34
N ALA A 45 -0.61 11.03 -3.66
CA ALA A 45 0.59 11.53 -4.33
C ALA A 45 1.30 10.42 -5.14
N ARG A 46 1.39 9.20 -4.61
CA ARG A 46 1.94 8.05 -5.34
C ARG A 46 1.08 7.71 -6.56
N GLU A 47 -0.24 7.72 -6.40
CA GLU A 47 -1.19 7.45 -7.49
C GLU A 47 -1.01 8.45 -8.65
N GLY A 48 -0.99 9.75 -8.35
CA GLY A 48 -0.83 10.80 -9.35
C GLY A 48 0.47 10.65 -10.14
N TRP A 49 1.56 10.28 -9.46
CA TRP A 49 2.84 9.99 -10.12
C TRP A 49 2.74 8.73 -11.00
N GLN A 50 2.04 7.69 -10.56
CA GLN A 50 1.91 6.44 -11.30
C GLN A 50 1.03 6.56 -12.54
N GLY A 51 -0.14 7.17 -12.42
CA GLY A 51 -1.09 7.34 -13.52
C GLY A 51 -0.64 8.38 -14.55
N GLY A 52 0.06 9.44 -14.12
CA GLY A 52 0.53 10.49 -15.02
C GLY A 52 1.89 10.21 -15.66
N ILE A 53 2.89 9.88 -14.84
CA ILE A 53 4.30 9.87 -15.27
C ILE A 53 4.77 8.45 -15.61
N SER A 54 4.36 7.44 -14.84
CA SER A 54 4.85 6.06 -15.03
C SER A 54 4.11 5.28 -16.13
N GLY A 55 2.98 5.79 -16.62
CA GLY A 55 2.16 5.13 -17.64
C GLY A 55 1.37 3.92 -17.15
N ARG A 56 1.10 3.81 -15.82
CA ARG A 56 0.29 2.71 -15.25
C ARG A 56 -1.18 2.87 -15.68
N GLY A 57 -1.84 1.73 -15.94
CA GLY A 57 -3.24 1.71 -16.35
C GLY A 57 -4.22 2.00 -15.20
N ALA A 58 -5.38 2.57 -15.53
CA ALA A 58 -6.38 3.01 -14.55
C ALA A 58 -6.93 1.89 -13.63
N GLU A 59 -6.96 0.64 -14.12
CA GLU A 59 -7.43 -0.49 -13.32
C GLU A 59 -6.45 -0.88 -12.22
N ASP A 60 -5.14 -0.86 -12.49
CA ASP A 60 -4.12 -1.10 -11.46
C ASP A 60 -4.17 -0.01 -10.39
N THR A 61 -4.32 1.24 -10.81
CA THR A 61 -4.51 2.40 -9.95
C THR A 61 -5.71 2.23 -9.01
N ARG A 62 -6.85 1.78 -9.54
CA ARG A 62 -8.07 1.53 -8.77
C ARG A 62 -7.88 0.44 -7.72
N GLN A 63 -7.16 -0.63 -8.07
CA GLN A 63 -6.90 -1.74 -7.14
C GLN A 63 -5.92 -1.34 -6.04
N ASP A 64 -4.93 -0.49 -6.34
CA ASP A 64 -4.02 0.05 -5.33
C ASP A 64 -4.77 0.98 -4.35
N GLN A 65 -5.71 1.79 -4.85
CA GLN A 65 -6.55 2.62 -3.99
C GLN A 65 -7.47 1.81 -3.08
N GLU A 66 -8.02 0.70 -3.58
CA GLU A 66 -8.81 -0.23 -2.77
C GLU A 66 -7.96 -0.83 -1.62
N ALA A 67 -6.76 -1.30 -1.92
CA ALA A 67 -5.85 -1.83 -0.91
C ALA A 67 -5.41 -0.76 0.11
N ASN A 68 -5.14 0.47 -0.34
CA ASN A 68 -4.85 1.61 0.53
C ASN A 68 -6.00 1.86 1.50
N ALA A 69 -7.23 1.97 0.99
CA ALA A 69 -8.43 2.26 1.78
C ALA A 69 -8.75 1.12 2.77
N TYR A 70 -8.58 -0.13 2.35
CA TYR A 70 -8.79 -1.29 3.21
C TYR A 70 -7.83 -1.28 4.40
N GLY A 71 -6.53 -1.09 4.17
CA GLY A 71 -5.55 -0.97 5.26
C GLY A 71 -5.83 0.24 6.16
N ARG A 72 -6.13 1.40 5.55
CA ARG A 72 -6.38 2.67 6.27
C ARG A 72 -7.65 2.64 7.12
N SER A 73 -8.60 1.76 6.80
CA SER A 73 -9.81 1.52 7.60
C SER A 73 -9.61 0.50 8.72
N GLY A 74 -8.42 -0.11 8.83
CA GLY A 74 -8.09 -1.09 9.86
C GLY A 74 -8.30 -2.55 9.43
N GLY A 75 -8.56 -2.80 8.16
CA GLY A 75 -8.62 -4.16 7.62
C GLY A 75 -7.26 -4.87 7.68
N ASP A 76 -7.28 -6.21 7.83
CA ASP A 76 -6.06 -7.02 7.93
C ASP A 76 -5.31 -7.09 6.59
N PRO A 77 -4.10 -6.49 6.47
CA PRO A 77 -3.33 -6.49 5.23
C PRO A 77 -3.09 -7.89 4.65
N ASN A 78 -3.11 -8.95 5.47
CA ASN A 78 -2.92 -10.31 5.01
C ASN A 78 -3.99 -10.80 4.02
N ARG A 79 -5.12 -10.09 3.90
CA ARG A 79 -6.07 -10.26 2.80
C ARG A 79 -5.39 -10.25 1.42
N TYR A 80 -4.34 -9.46 1.25
CA TYR A 80 -3.59 -9.33 -0.01
C TYR A 80 -2.24 -10.05 0.01
N ARG A 81 -1.91 -10.77 1.09
CA ARG A 81 -0.60 -11.42 1.21
C ARG A 81 -0.48 -12.55 0.20
N PRO A 82 0.50 -12.53 -0.73
CA PRO A 82 0.70 -13.65 -1.63
C PRO A 82 1.31 -14.84 -0.86
N GLN A 83 0.91 -16.04 -1.28
CA GLN A 83 1.48 -17.27 -0.73
C GLN A 83 3.00 -17.27 -0.89
N GLY A 84 3.72 -17.60 0.18
CA GLY A 84 5.18 -17.67 0.18
C GLY A 84 5.91 -16.36 0.40
N LEU A 85 5.21 -15.22 0.58
CA LEU A 85 5.87 -13.98 1.02
C LEU A 85 6.56 -14.21 2.38
N PRO A 86 7.89 -13.95 2.51
CA PRO A 86 8.61 -14.18 3.76
C PRO A 86 7.95 -13.51 4.96
N SER A 87 7.81 -14.23 6.07
CA SER A 87 7.06 -13.80 7.27
C SER A 87 7.61 -12.54 7.96
N LYS A 88 8.84 -12.14 7.65
CA LYS A 88 9.42 -10.87 8.12
C LYS A 88 8.71 -9.63 7.58
N TYR A 89 7.98 -9.79 6.46
CA TYR A 89 7.17 -8.76 5.83
C TYR A 89 5.73 -8.90 6.23
#